data_AF-A0A158DZN1-F1
#
_entry.id   AF-A0A158DZN1-F1
#
_cell.length_a   1.000
_cell.length_b   1.000
_cell.length_c   1.000
_cell.angle_alpha   90.00
_cell.angle_beta   90.00
_cell.angle_gamma   90.00
#
_symmetry.space_group_name_H-M   'P 1'
#
loop_
_entity.id
_entity.type
_entity.pdbx_description
1 polymer ?
#
loop_
_entity_poly.entity_id
_entity_poly.type
_entity_poly.pdbx_seq_one_letter_code
_entity_poly.pdbx_strand_id
1 'polypeptide(L)'
;MKQTSVSAFNAGPSMLGYLYQVRLALVWAVRKSRTADFVVKIEALDDVSFHADGDPVAVLQTKHALNTAASLGDLSTELWKTLRVWLVGSSSGEIPHAVAHFLITTAAVSEGTACEALSCDPANRNVETAANLLKHAAATSTNEQLSEIFKAFLALQDSERSALLENIFVVPEQPNVDEISAQLQSELYHVSLHHQKVAVQMLEGWWLHRAVHELASTGEGISRAEMDAQILEIQESLKPDSLPIDHEIDALMVALDSLPEFAHYPFYKQVELVGGSRSRIHNAITSYLQAFRQRSLWTRDDLLFDMDLKQYETRLIREWELIRGQVCDELEETAGEKEMMKAGRAILKWAEDGLVPIKKGVSVPWVCRGSLHMLADERRLGWHPDFAGRLEAILDLHVESST
;
A
#
# COMPACT_ATOMS: atom_id res chain seq x y z
N MET A 1 4.60 -1.94 46.02
CA MET A 1 5.45 -1.89 44.81
C MET A 1 4.54 -1.88 43.60
N LYS A 2 4.54 -0.82 42.77
CA LYS A 2 3.89 -0.91 41.45
C LYS A 2 4.66 -1.97 40.67
N GLN A 3 4.00 -3.08 40.33
CA GLN A 3 4.60 -4.12 39.50
C GLN A 3 4.97 -3.49 38.17
N THR A 4 6.27 -3.45 37.89
CA THR A 4 6.80 -3.06 36.59
C THR A 4 6.35 -4.12 35.59
N SER A 5 5.40 -3.76 34.75
CA SER A 5 4.85 -4.60 33.69
C SER A 5 5.64 -4.40 32.40
N VAL A 6 5.72 -5.42 31.55
CA VAL A 6 6.30 -5.31 30.18
C VAL A 6 5.62 -4.20 29.39
N SER A 7 4.35 -3.88 29.70
CA SER A 7 3.62 -2.75 29.11
C SER A 7 4.27 -1.38 29.32
N ALA A 8 5.15 -1.22 30.32
CA ALA A 8 5.91 0.01 30.54
C ALA A 8 7.03 0.22 29.49
N PHE A 9 7.41 -0.83 28.76
CA PHE A 9 8.36 -0.80 27.66
C PHE A 9 7.67 -0.94 26.29
N ASN A 10 6.34 -0.73 26.23
CA ASN A 10 5.58 -0.85 24.99
C ASN A 10 5.97 0.28 24.02
N ALA A 11 6.65 -0.08 22.93
CA ALA A 11 7.05 0.83 21.86
C ALA A 11 5.95 1.05 20.81
N GLY A 12 4.78 0.43 20.96
CA GLY A 12 3.64 0.55 20.03
C GLY A 12 3.24 1.99 19.73
N PRO A 13 3.05 2.87 20.75
CA PRO A 13 2.73 4.28 20.51
C PRO A 13 3.80 5.03 19.71
N SER A 14 5.07 4.75 19.97
CA SER A 14 6.18 5.37 19.22
C SER A 14 6.20 4.91 17.76
N MET A 15 6.06 3.59 17.52
CA MET A 15 5.98 3.03 16.16
C MET A 15 4.80 3.62 15.38
N LEU A 16 3.63 3.78 16.02
CA LEU A 16 2.48 4.44 15.40
C LEU A 16 2.75 5.89 15.04
N GLY A 17 3.50 6.62 15.88
CA GLY A 17 3.96 7.98 15.57
C GLY A 17 4.82 8.03 14.29
N TYR A 18 5.80 7.13 14.16
CA TYR A 18 6.64 7.06 12.95
C TYR A 18 5.83 6.69 11.70
N LEU A 19 4.92 5.71 11.80
CA LEU A 19 4.04 5.37 10.67
C LEU A 19 3.10 6.51 10.29
N TYR A 20 2.62 7.26 11.28
CA TYR A 20 1.79 8.44 11.07
C TYR A 20 2.54 9.53 10.31
N GLN A 21 3.79 9.82 10.67
CA GLN A 21 4.65 10.79 9.97
C GLN A 21 4.78 10.45 8.49
N VAL A 22 5.05 9.17 8.17
CA VAL A 22 5.21 8.72 6.77
C VAL A 22 3.92 8.90 5.99
N ARG A 23 2.75 8.57 6.56
CA ARG A 23 1.45 8.78 5.89
C ARG A 23 1.10 10.26 5.75
N LEU A 24 1.40 11.07 6.76
CA LEU A 24 1.17 12.51 6.73
C LEU A 24 2.02 13.19 5.65
N ALA A 25 3.27 12.74 5.48
CA ALA A 25 4.14 13.20 4.41
C ALA A 25 3.48 13.02 3.03
N LEU A 26 2.85 11.87 2.79
CA LEU A 26 2.13 11.59 1.54
C LEU A 26 0.92 12.52 1.34
N VAL A 27 0.09 12.71 2.36
CA VAL A 27 -1.07 13.63 2.27
C VAL A 27 -0.60 15.05 1.93
N TRP A 28 0.44 15.53 2.59
CA TRP A 28 0.98 16.86 2.33
C TRP A 28 1.67 16.96 0.96
N ALA A 29 2.34 15.91 0.49
CA ALA A 29 2.91 15.83 -0.85
C ALA A 29 1.83 15.94 -1.92
N VAL A 30 0.72 15.19 -1.77
CA VAL A 30 -0.44 15.27 -2.67
C VAL A 30 -1.08 16.66 -2.67
N ARG A 31 -1.17 17.33 -1.52
CA ARG A 31 -1.68 18.71 -1.45
C ARG A 31 -0.75 19.69 -2.17
N LYS A 32 0.56 19.59 -1.91
CA LYS A 32 1.58 20.50 -2.44
C LYS A 32 1.78 20.31 -3.95
N SER A 33 1.58 19.11 -4.49
CA SER A 33 1.76 18.84 -5.93
C SER A 33 0.79 19.63 -6.81
N ARG A 34 -0.31 20.12 -6.23
CA ARG A 34 -1.28 20.99 -6.91
C ARG A 34 -0.74 22.40 -7.18
N THR A 35 0.28 22.84 -6.45
CA THR A 35 0.71 24.25 -6.45
C THR A 35 2.20 24.45 -6.70
N ALA A 36 3.05 23.46 -6.43
CA ALA A 36 4.49 23.61 -6.58
C ALA A 36 5.19 22.27 -6.86
N ASP A 37 6.39 22.36 -7.44
CA ASP A 37 7.33 21.25 -7.44
C ASP A 37 8.00 21.09 -6.07
N PHE A 38 8.49 19.89 -5.77
CA PHE A 38 9.16 19.60 -4.51
C PHE A 38 9.97 18.30 -4.52
N VAL A 39 10.83 18.20 -3.51
CA VAL A 39 11.40 16.95 -3.01
C VAL A 39 11.04 16.80 -1.53
N VAL A 40 10.50 15.64 -1.15
CA VAL A 40 10.19 15.28 0.26
C VAL A 40 11.33 14.48 0.84
N LYS A 41 11.76 14.83 2.05
CA LYS A 41 12.68 14.01 2.86
C LYS A 41 12.03 13.70 4.21
N ILE A 42 12.18 12.47 4.67
CA ILE A 42 11.57 11.97 5.91
C ILE A 42 12.70 11.79 6.94
N GLU A 43 12.49 12.23 8.18
CA GLU A 43 13.51 12.19 9.26
C GLU A 43 14.81 12.93 8.86
N ALA A 44 14.66 14.15 8.32
CA ALA A 44 15.77 14.99 7.85
C ALA A 44 15.97 16.23 8.74
N LEU A 45 15.47 17.40 8.32
CA LEU A 45 15.55 18.64 9.12
C LEU A 45 14.56 18.64 10.30
N ASP A 46 13.49 17.86 10.17
CA ASP A 46 12.46 17.55 11.17
C ASP A 46 11.80 16.23 10.72
N ASP A 47 10.65 15.86 11.28
CA ASP A 47 9.92 14.63 10.90
C ASP A 47 9.73 14.53 9.38
N VAL A 48 9.35 15.63 8.72
CA VAL A 48 9.25 15.74 7.25
C VAL A 48 9.77 17.10 6.80
N SER A 49 10.52 17.15 5.69
CA SER A 49 10.95 18.40 5.07
C SER A 49 10.65 18.42 3.57
N PHE A 50 10.18 19.57 3.09
CA PHE A 50 9.97 19.84 1.67
C PHE A 50 11.06 20.78 1.17
N HIS A 51 11.64 20.43 0.05
CA HIS A 51 12.70 21.17 -0.62
C HIS A 51 12.25 21.61 -2.01
N ALA A 52 12.68 22.79 -2.45
CA ALA A 52 12.52 23.30 -3.81
C ALA A 52 13.87 23.79 -4.29
N ASP A 53 14.26 23.42 -5.51
CA ASP A 53 15.57 23.77 -6.11
C ASP A 53 16.78 23.39 -5.23
N GLY A 54 16.63 22.38 -4.37
CA GLY A 54 17.66 21.91 -3.43
C GLY A 54 17.65 22.57 -2.06
N ASP A 55 16.89 23.65 -1.88
CA ASP A 55 16.78 24.37 -0.61
C ASP A 55 15.51 23.98 0.16
N PRO A 56 15.55 23.89 1.50
CA PRO A 56 14.36 23.65 2.30
C PRO A 56 13.40 24.84 2.18
N VAL A 57 12.12 24.54 1.98
CA VAL A 57 11.05 25.55 1.93
C VAL A 57 10.01 25.35 3.03
N ALA A 58 9.89 24.13 3.56
CA ALA A 58 9.05 23.84 4.72
C ALA A 58 9.58 22.65 5.53
N VAL A 59 9.40 22.71 6.85
CA VAL A 59 9.61 21.60 7.77
C VAL A 59 8.34 21.34 8.56
N LEU A 60 8.02 20.08 8.79
CA LEU A 60 6.83 19.63 9.47
C LEU A 60 7.27 18.82 10.68
N GLN A 61 6.83 19.25 11.86
CA GLN A 61 6.88 18.46 13.08
C GLN A 61 5.49 17.91 13.34
N THR A 62 5.39 16.60 13.55
CA THR A 62 4.13 15.93 13.86
C THR A 62 4.01 15.63 15.34
N LYS A 63 2.79 15.72 15.87
CA LYS A 63 2.42 15.29 17.22
C LYS A 63 1.18 14.43 17.12
N HIS A 64 1.39 13.13 17.20
CA HIS A 64 0.32 12.13 17.18
C HIS A 64 -0.05 11.71 18.59
N ALA A 65 -1.35 11.70 18.88
CA ALA A 65 -1.91 11.09 20.08
C ALA A 65 -3.13 10.25 19.70
N LEU A 66 -3.25 9.06 20.31
CA LEU A 66 -4.42 8.18 20.16
C LEU A 66 -5.67 8.75 20.85
N ASN A 67 -5.50 9.55 21.91
CA ASN A 67 -6.59 10.23 22.60
C ASN A 67 -6.43 11.74 22.42
N THR A 68 -7.37 12.37 21.70
CA THR A 68 -7.36 13.80 21.33
C THR A 68 -7.82 14.74 22.44
N ALA A 69 -8.11 14.24 23.65
CA ALA A 69 -8.68 15.02 24.74
C ALA A 69 -7.72 16.07 25.36
N ALA A 70 -6.42 16.01 25.05
CA ALA A 70 -5.46 17.01 25.50
C ALA A 70 -5.36 18.14 24.48
N SER A 71 -5.55 19.39 24.91
CA SER A 71 -5.35 20.56 24.06
C SER A 71 -3.91 21.08 24.14
N LEU A 72 -3.42 21.63 23.05
CA LEU A 72 -2.13 22.29 22.98
C LEU A 72 -2.26 23.72 23.55
N GLY A 73 -1.60 23.97 24.67
CA GLY A 73 -1.52 25.30 25.30
C GLY A 73 -0.09 25.76 25.53
N ASP A 74 0.07 26.97 26.06
CA ASP A 74 1.35 27.69 26.12
C ASP A 74 2.42 27.05 27.02
N LEU A 75 2.02 26.13 27.90
CA LEU A 75 2.94 25.36 28.76
C LEU A 75 3.14 23.92 28.28
N SER A 76 2.62 23.56 27.11
CA SER A 76 2.73 22.21 26.56
C SER A 76 4.20 21.82 26.38
N THR A 77 4.60 20.72 27.02
CA THR A 77 5.93 20.13 26.86
C THR A 77 6.27 19.85 25.39
N GLU A 78 5.28 19.42 24.61
CA GLU A 78 5.50 19.09 23.20
C GLU A 78 5.71 20.33 22.34
N LEU A 79 5.00 21.43 22.61
CA LEU A 79 5.24 22.72 21.95
C LEU A 79 6.67 23.20 22.19
N TRP A 80 7.10 23.21 23.45
CA TRP A 80 8.44 23.73 23.81
C TRP A 80 9.58 22.85 23.28
N LYS A 81 9.41 21.52 23.28
CA LYS A 81 10.38 20.64 22.63
C LYS A 81 10.50 20.91 21.12
N THR A 82 9.39 21.13 20.43
CA THR A 82 9.38 21.52 19.02
C THR A 82 10.09 22.85 18.81
N LEU A 83 9.74 23.89 19.59
CA LEU A 83 10.40 25.19 19.53
C LEU A 83 11.91 25.08 19.76
N ARG A 84 12.37 24.20 20.67
CA ARG A 84 13.80 23.94 20.86
C ARG A 84 14.47 23.45 19.58
N VAL A 85 13.88 22.50 18.86
CA VAL A 85 14.44 21.97 17.61
C VAL A 85 14.59 23.09 16.59
N TRP A 86 13.56 23.91 16.40
CA TRP A 86 13.59 25.01 15.45
C TRP A 86 14.53 26.16 15.85
N LEU A 87 14.64 26.45 17.14
CA LEU A 87 15.65 27.38 17.66
C LEU A 87 17.07 26.89 17.33
N VAL A 88 17.34 25.61 17.57
CA VAL A 88 18.64 25.00 17.27
C VAL A 88 18.91 25.08 15.77
N GLY A 89 18.00 24.60 14.92
CA GLY A 89 18.16 24.62 13.45
C GLY A 89 18.34 26.03 12.87
N SER A 90 17.65 27.02 13.42
CA SER A 90 17.82 28.43 13.06
C SER A 90 19.19 28.96 13.49
N SER A 91 19.63 28.64 14.70
CA SER A 91 20.93 29.11 15.24
C SER A 91 22.15 28.40 14.63
N SER A 92 22.00 27.15 14.20
CA SER A 92 23.06 26.40 13.51
C SER A 92 23.20 26.80 12.04
N GLY A 93 22.16 27.41 11.47
CA GLY A 93 22.06 27.72 10.05
C GLY A 93 21.65 26.53 9.18
N GLU A 94 21.29 25.38 9.79
CA GLU A 94 20.78 24.20 9.08
C GLU A 94 19.40 24.45 8.48
N ILE A 95 18.59 25.30 9.14
CA ILE A 95 17.26 25.70 8.65
C ILE A 95 17.27 27.22 8.40
N PRO A 96 17.20 27.67 7.14
CA PRO A 96 17.11 29.09 6.81
C PRO A 96 15.89 29.77 7.45
N HIS A 97 16.03 31.05 7.80
CA HIS A 97 14.97 31.81 8.48
C HIS A 97 13.66 31.92 7.70
N ALA A 98 13.70 31.82 6.37
CA ALA A 98 12.52 31.90 5.50
C ALA A 98 11.74 30.57 5.40
N VAL A 99 12.23 29.49 6.02
CA VAL A 99 11.56 28.19 5.99
C VAL A 99 10.29 28.23 6.82
N ALA A 100 9.18 27.79 6.24
CA ALA A 100 7.93 27.63 6.97
C ALA A 100 7.97 26.39 7.88
N HIS A 101 7.67 26.57 9.16
CA HIS A 101 7.65 25.54 10.18
C HIS A 101 6.21 25.19 10.52
N PHE A 102 5.81 23.94 10.32
CA PHE A 102 4.46 23.47 10.60
C PHE A 102 4.45 22.53 11.80
N LEU A 103 3.78 22.93 12.89
CA LEU A 103 3.44 22.03 13.99
C LEU A 103 2.09 21.39 13.70
N ILE A 104 2.12 20.14 13.25
CA ILE A 104 0.94 19.38 12.89
C ILE A 104 0.55 18.47 14.05
N THR A 105 -0.67 18.58 14.54
CA THR A 105 -1.10 17.83 15.72
C THR A 105 -2.52 17.28 15.59
N THR A 106 -2.77 16.12 16.19
CA THR A 106 -4.13 15.57 16.35
C THR A 106 -4.90 16.23 17.49
N ALA A 107 -4.21 16.98 18.35
CA ALA A 107 -4.81 17.73 19.45
C ALA A 107 -5.55 18.99 18.96
N ALA A 108 -6.61 19.37 19.69
CA ALA A 108 -7.18 20.70 19.58
C ALA A 108 -6.22 21.76 20.17
N VAL A 109 -6.42 23.01 19.79
CA VAL A 109 -5.72 24.16 20.38
C VAL A 109 -6.70 24.91 21.29
N SER A 110 -6.22 25.33 22.47
CA SER A 110 -7.06 26.12 23.39
C SER A 110 -7.20 27.57 22.90
N GLU A 111 -8.39 28.13 23.01
CA GLU A 111 -8.65 29.55 22.72
C GLU A 111 -7.77 30.48 23.59
N GLY A 112 -7.33 31.60 23.02
CA GLY A 112 -6.52 32.60 23.67
C GLY A 112 -5.06 32.20 23.91
N THR A 113 -4.59 31.12 23.27
CA THR A 113 -3.20 30.65 23.39
C THR A 113 -2.31 31.12 22.24
N ALA A 114 -0.99 31.02 22.44
CA ALA A 114 -0.01 31.29 21.39
C ALA A 114 -0.20 30.36 20.19
N CYS A 115 -0.61 29.12 20.40
CA CYS A 115 -0.85 28.17 19.31
C CYS A 115 -2.01 28.61 18.41
N GLU A 116 -3.08 29.19 18.98
CA GLU A 116 -4.19 29.75 18.21
C GLU A 116 -3.72 30.97 17.42
N ALA A 117 -2.95 31.84 18.09
CA ALA A 117 -2.37 33.02 17.47
C ALA A 117 -1.32 32.69 16.37
N LEU A 118 -0.81 31.45 16.31
CA LEU A 118 0.06 30.94 15.26
C LEU A 118 -0.69 30.08 14.22
N SER A 119 -2.02 30.17 14.18
CA SER A 119 -2.86 29.46 13.20
C SER A 119 -2.49 29.79 11.75
N CYS A 120 -2.87 28.88 10.84
CA CYS A 120 -2.88 29.11 9.40
C CYS A 120 -4.05 30.01 8.95
N ASP A 121 -5.09 30.17 9.77
CA ASP A 121 -6.21 31.07 9.48
C ASP A 121 -5.80 32.53 9.69
N PRO A 122 -5.80 33.38 8.64
CA PRO A 122 -5.46 34.80 8.76
C PRO A 122 -6.32 35.56 9.76
N ALA A 123 -7.55 35.10 10.04
CA ALA A 123 -8.44 35.76 11.00
C ALA A 123 -7.95 35.62 12.45
N ASN A 124 -7.30 34.51 12.78
CA ASN A 124 -6.82 34.21 14.14
C ASN A 124 -5.32 34.52 14.31
N ARG A 125 -4.58 34.58 13.22
CA ARG A 125 -3.12 34.74 13.25
C ARG A 125 -2.69 36.11 13.80
N ASN A 126 -1.94 36.10 14.89
CA ASN A 126 -1.33 37.28 15.52
C ASN A 126 0.02 36.93 16.17
N VAL A 127 1.11 37.20 15.46
CA VAL A 127 2.47 36.86 15.90
C VAL A 127 2.87 37.61 17.17
N GLU A 128 2.46 38.88 17.33
CA GLU A 128 2.77 39.68 18.51
C GLU A 128 2.13 39.08 19.76
N THR A 129 0.85 38.69 19.67
CA THR A 129 0.15 37.99 20.75
C THR A 129 0.84 36.66 21.08
N ALA A 130 1.19 35.86 20.09
CA ALA A 130 1.91 34.60 20.30
C ALA A 130 3.25 34.82 21.02
N ALA A 131 4.04 35.82 20.59
CA ALA A 131 5.31 36.16 21.21
C ALA A 131 5.15 36.56 22.68
N ASN A 132 4.14 37.37 23.00
CA ASN A 132 3.85 37.81 24.36
C ASN A 132 3.40 36.65 25.27
N LEU A 133 2.51 35.79 24.78
CA LEU A 133 2.02 34.62 25.51
C LEU A 133 3.14 33.61 25.78
N LEU A 134 3.97 33.28 24.78
CA LEU A 134 5.11 32.37 24.96
C LEU A 134 6.16 32.96 25.89
N LYS A 135 6.44 34.28 25.80
CA LYS A 135 7.36 34.97 26.72
C LYS A 135 6.84 34.91 28.17
N HIS A 136 5.54 35.14 28.36
CA HIS A 136 4.91 35.03 29.67
C HIS A 136 4.98 33.60 30.22
N ALA A 137 4.66 32.60 29.40
CA ALA A 137 4.73 31.19 29.77
C ALA A 137 6.16 30.78 30.15
N ALA A 138 7.16 31.16 29.35
CA ALA A 138 8.57 30.88 29.62
C ALA A 138 9.07 31.54 30.91
N ALA A 139 8.61 32.76 31.23
CA ALA A 139 9.04 33.50 32.41
C ALA A 139 8.38 33.04 33.72
N THR A 140 7.17 32.47 33.64
CA THR A 140 6.35 32.10 34.81
C THR A 140 6.33 30.61 35.11
N SER A 141 6.68 29.77 34.13
CA SER A 141 6.71 28.32 34.30
C SER A 141 7.76 27.87 35.31
N THR A 142 7.39 26.90 36.15
CA THR A 142 8.27 26.22 37.09
C THR A 142 8.71 24.84 36.60
N ASN A 143 8.42 24.50 35.33
CA ASN A 143 8.78 23.20 34.77
C ASN A 143 10.29 23.11 34.50
N GLU A 144 11.00 22.45 35.43
CA GLU A 144 12.46 22.28 35.36
C GLU A 144 12.93 21.57 34.09
N GLN A 145 12.13 20.66 33.51
CA GLN A 145 12.47 19.92 32.29
C GLN A 145 12.56 20.82 31.05
N LEU A 146 11.88 21.97 31.08
CA LEU A 146 11.83 22.93 29.96
C LEU A 146 12.68 24.17 30.23
N SER A 147 13.33 24.26 31.38
CA SER A 147 14.05 25.47 31.85
C SER A 147 15.09 25.98 30.86
N GLU A 148 15.90 25.10 30.27
CA GLU A 148 16.91 25.48 29.27
C GLU A 148 16.27 25.98 27.96
N ILE A 149 15.09 25.46 27.60
CA ILE A 149 14.34 25.90 26.42
C ILE A 149 13.78 27.29 26.65
N PHE A 150 13.18 27.53 27.83
CA PHE A 150 12.68 28.85 28.21
C PHE A 150 13.81 29.88 28.21
N LYS A 151 14.98 29.55 28.79
CA LYS A 151 16.15 30.43 28.78
C LYS A 151 16.59 30.79 27.36
N ALA A 152 16.69 29.79 26.48
CA ALA A 152 17.08 30.02 25.08
C ALA A 152 16.08 30.94 24.36
N PHE A 153 14.77 30.71 24.56
CA PHE A 153 13.72 31.54 23.95
C PHE A 153 13.67 32.96 24.52
N LEU A 154 13.90 33.13 25.83
CA LEU A 154 13.95 34.43 26.50
C LEU A 154 15.22 35.23 26.15
N ALA A 155 16.30 34.57 25.75
CA ALA A 155 17.54 35.21 25.33
C ALA A 155 17.43 35.90 23.95
N LEU A 156 16.48 35.46 23.11
CA LEU A 156 16.19 36.12 21.83
C LEU A 156 15.72 37.55 22.04
N GLN A 157 16.20 38.45 21.17
CA GLN A 157 15.62 39.78 21.04
C GLN A 157 14.18 39.67 20.54
N ASP A 158 13.35 40.67 20.87
CA ASP A 158 11.94 40.64 20.49
C ASP A 158 11.76 40.59 18.95
N SER A 159 12.65 41.21 18.16
CA SER A 159 12.66 41.10 16.70
C SER A 159 13.01 39.70 16.19
N GLU A 160 13.96 39.01 16.82
CA GLU A 160 14.36 37.64 16.44
C GLU A 160 13.24 36.65 16.76
N ARG A 161 12.58 36.83 17.92
CA ARG A 161 11.43 36.04 18.33
C ARG A 161 10.27 36.21 17.34
N SER A 162 9.95 37.45 16.96
CA SER A 162 8.90 37.72 15.97
C SER A 162 9.24 37.10 14.61
N ALA A 163 10.47 37.26 14.12
CA ALA A 163 10.90 36.68 12.84
C ALA A 163 10.83 35.14 12.82
N LEU A 164 11.16 34.48 13.94
CA LEU A 164 10.98 33.03 14.08
C LEU A 164 9.50 32.65 14.02
N LEU A 165 8.66 33.32 14.82
CA LEU A 165 7.24 33.02 14.95
C LEU A 165 6.43 33.37 13.68
N GLU A 166 6.87 34.35 12.90
CA GLU A 166 6.29 34.70 11.59
C GLU A 166 6.25 33.51 10.63
N ASN A 167 7.24 32.61 10.74
CA ASN A 167 7.37 31.43 9.90
C ASN A 167 6.81 30.16 10.56
N ILE A 168 6.28 30.24 11.77
CA ILE A 168 5.67 29.10 12.47
C ILE A 168 4.15 29.09 12.27
N PHE A 169 3.62 27.91 11.96
CA PHE A 169 2.22 27.65 11.71
C PHE A 169 1.77 26.42 12.49
N VAL A 170 0.70 26.56 13.28
CA VAL A 170 0.09 25.44 14.00
C VAL A 170 -1.11 24.94 13.21
N VAL A 171 -1.12 23.63 12.95
CA VAL A 171 -2.18 22.93 12.22
C VAL A 171 -2.82 21.91 13.17
N PRO A 172 -3.86 22.31 13.92
CA PRO A 172 -4.50 21.44 14.90
C PRO A 172 -5.46 20.46 14.24
N GLU A 173 -5.99 19.54 15.07
CA GLU A 173 -7.10 18.65 14.72
C GLU A 173 -6.91 17.89 13.40
N GLN A 174 -5.66 17.51 13.12
CA GLN A 174 -5.37 16.63 11.99
C GLN A 174 -5.81 15.20 12.30
N PRO A 175 -6.18 14.43 11.26
CA PRO A 175 -6.67 13.07 11.46
C PRO A 175 -5.61 12.21 12.13
N ASN A 176 -6.03 11.26 12.95
CA ASN A 176 -5.11 10.30 13.54
C ASN A 176 -4.69 9.21 12.52
N VAL A 177 -3.89 8.24 12.98
CA VAL A 177 -3.37 7.14 12.17
C VAL A 177 -4.44 6.27 11.52
N ASP A 178 -5.64 6.19 12.10
CA ASP A 178 -6.76 5.40 11.57
C ASP A 178 -7.57 6.20 10.53
N GLU A 179 -7.62 7.53 10.70
CA GLU A 179 -8.42 8.45 9.86
C GLU A 179 -7.64 8.96 8.64
N ILE A 180 -6.31 8.96 8.68
CA ILE A 180 -5.47 9.58 7.65
C ILE A 180 -5.63 8.92 6.27
N SER A 181 -5.91 7.62 6.20
CA SER A 181 -6.18 6.94 4.93
C SER A 181 -7.46 7.44 4.26
N ALA A 182 -8.50 7.79 5.04
CA ALA A 182 -9.71 8.40 4.50
C ALA A 182 -9.45 9.83 4.01
N GLN A 183 -8.59 10.59 4.69
CA GLN A 183 -8.15 11.91 4.22
C GLN A 183 -7.40 11.79 2.89
N LEU A 184 -6.47 10.84 2.77
CA LEU A 184 -5.74 10.60 1.52
C LEU A 184 -6.67 10.23 0.37
N GLN A 185 -7.68 9.39 0.62
CA GLN A 185 -8.75 9.13 -0.35
C GLN A 185 -9.46 10.43 -0.76
N SER A 186 -9.86 11.27 0.18
CA SER A 186 -10.51 12.54 -0.16
C SER A 186 -9.62 13.45 -1.04
N GLU A 187 -8.31 13.51 -0.78
CA GLU A 187 -7.39 14.31 -1.58
C GLU A 187 -7.18 13.76 -3.01
N LEU A 188 -7.30 12.44 -3.17
CA LEU A 188 -7.15 11.74 -4.45
C LEU A 188 -8.50 11.37 -5.08
N TYR A 189 -9.56 12.14 -4.82
CA TYR A 189 -10.92 11.89 -5.35
C TYR A 189 -10.99 11.74 -6.86
N HIS A 190 -10.05 12.33 -7.61
CA HIS A 190 -10.02 12.29 -9.07
C HIS A 190 -9.21 11.10 -9.62
N VAL A 191 -8.46 10.39 -8.79
CA VAL A 191 -7.61 9.26 -9.20
C VAL A 191 -8.47 8.00 -9.27
N SER A 192 -8.56 7.40 -10.46
CA SER A 192 -9.27 6.14 -10.70
C SER A 192 -10.67 6.13 -10.08
N LEU A 193 -11.57 7.01 -10.55
CA LEU A 193 -12.91 7.25 -9.98
C LEU A 193 -13.71 5.99 -9.58
N HIS A 194 -13.58 4.89 -10.35
CA HIS A 194 -14.28 3.64 -10.09
C HIS A 194 -13.54 2.68 -9.14
N HIS A 195 -12.24 2.87 -8.94
CA HIS A 195 -11.34 1.98 -8.19
C HIS A 195 -10.45 2.74 -7.21
N GLN A 196 -10.98 3.83 -6.67
CA GLN A 196 -10.21 4.81 -5.91
C GLN A 196 -9.53 4.18 -4.67
N LYS A 197 -10.27 3.34 -3.94
CA LYS A 197 -9.75 2.66 -2.75
C LYS A 197 -8.51 1.82 -3.07
N VAL A 198 -8.54 1.09 -4.19
CA VAL A 198 -7.42 0.27 -4.66
C VAL A 198 -6.25 1.17 -5.07
N ALA A 199 -6.52 2.24 -5.81
CA ALA A 199 -5.48 3.19 -6.22
C ALA A 199 -4.74 3.80 -5.02
N VAL A 200 -5.48 4.18 -3.97
CA VAL A 200 -4.88 4.71 -2.74
C VAL A 200 -4.06 3.65 -2.00
N GLN A 201 -4.54 2.41 -1.91
CA GLN A 201 -3.77 1.32 -1.31
C GLN A 201 -2.46 1.04 -2.05
N MET A 202 -2.49 1.03 -3.39
CA MET A 202 -1.29 0.88 -4.22
C MET A 202 -0.31 2.04 -4.01
N LEU A 203 -0.81 3.27 -3.94
CA LEU A 203 0.01 4.45 -3.71
C LEU A 203 0.62 4.47 -2.31
N GLU A 204 -0.15 4.15 -1.27
CA GLU A 204 0.37 4.01 0.10
C GLU A 204 1.44 2.93 0.19
N GLY A 205 1.23 1.78 -0.45
CA GLY A 205 2.21 0.69 -0.50
C GLY A 205 3.52 1.11 -1.16
N TRP A 206 3.45 1.75 -2.32
CA TRP A 206 4.62 2.32 -2.99
C TRP A 206 5.31 3.37 -2.13
N TRP A 207 4.56 4.31 -1.54
CA TRP A 207 5.11 5.38 -0.72
C TRP A 207 5.85 4.84 0.50
N LEU A 208 5.28 3.85 1.19
CA LEU A 208 5.91 3.19 2.33
C LEU A 208 7.21 2.49 1.91
N HIS A 209 7.20 1.76 0.79
CA HIS A 209 8.41 1.13 0.25
C HIS A 209 9.48 2.18 -0.05
N ARG A 210 9.08 3.29 -0.67
CA ARG A 210 9.99 4.36 -1.04
C ARG A 210 10.55 5.13 0.17
N ALA A 211 9.73 5.35 1.20
CA ALA A 211 10.13 5.94 2.46
C ALA A 211 11.14 5.05 3.20
N VAL A 212 10.93 3.73 3.24
CA VAL A 212 11.90 2.79 3.81
C VAL A 212 13.24 2.85 3.08
N HIS A 213 13.22 2.92 1.74
CA HIS A 213 14.45 3.11 0.96
C HIS A 213 15.13 4.44 1.30
N GLU A 214 14.38 5.53 1.45
CA GLU A 214 14.89 6.85 1.84
C GLU A 214 15.48 6.89 3.26
N LEU A 215 14.95 6.11 4.19
CA LEU A 215 15.50 6.01 5.55
C LEU A 215 16.74 5.10 5.62
N ALA A 216 16.82 4.09 4.74
CA ALA A 216 17.92 3.13 4.70
C ALA A 216 19.13 3.62 3.88
N SER A 217 18.89 4.48 2.89
CA SER A 217 19.92 5.17 2.10
C SER A 217 20.01 6.61 2.58
N THR A 218 21.17 7.29 2.53
CA THR A 218 21.22 8.74 2.82
C THR A 218 20.69 9.53 1.62
N GLY A 219 19.42 9.29 1.25
CA GLY A 219 18.87 9.47 -0.08
C GLY A 219 18.70 10.90 -0.56
N GLU A 220 18.30 11.01 -1.83
CA GLU A 220 18.02 12.28 -2.52
C GLU A 220 16.64 12.84 -2.16
N GLY A 221 15.84 12.16 -1.34
CA GLY A 221 14.41 12.43 -1.14
C GLY A 221 13.50 11.80 -2.20
N ILE A 222 12.20 12.03 -2.08
CA ILE A 222 11.14 11.58 -3.00
C ILE A 222 10.63 12.80 -3.77
N SER A 223 10.83 12.83 -5.09
CA SER A 223 10.43 13.98 -5.90
C SER A 223 8.93 13.96 -6.22
N ARG A 224 8.35 15.13 -6.47
CA ARG A 224 6.99 15.23 -7.01
C ARG A 224 6.86 14.47 -8.32
N ALA A 225 7.83 14.59 -9.23
CA ALA A 225 7.80 13.91 -10.53
C ALA A 225 7.73 12.39 -10.39
N GLU A 226 8.46 11.82 -9.43
CA GLU A 226 8.41 10.39 -9.09
C GLU A 226 7.01 9.99 -8.60
N MET A 227 6.42 10.77 -7.69
CA MET A 227 5.06 10.55 -7.20
C MET A 227 4.00 10.66 -8.30
N ASP A 228 4.08 11.70 -9.14
CA ASP A 228 3.14 11.91 -10.25
C ASP A 228 3.24 10.77 -11.28
N ALA A 229 4.46 10.28 -11.56
CA ALA A 229 4.68 9.12 -12.42
C ALA A 229 4.05 7.84 -11.83
N GLN A 230 4.20 7.62 -10.52
CA GLN A 230 3.57 6.48 -9.86
C GLN A 230 2.04 6.56 -9.89
N ILE A 231 1.45 7.74 -9.63
CA ILE A 231 0.00 7.94 -9.70
C ILE A 231 -0.50 7.62 -11.11
N LEU A 232 0.21 8.07 -12.14
CA LEU A 232 -0.14 7.79 -13.54
C LEU A 232 -0.07 6.28 -13.84
N GLU A 233 1.00 5.60 -13.42
CA GLU A 233 1.14 4.14 -13.61
C GLU A 233 -0.01 3.37 -12.94
N ILE A 234 -0.38 3.76 -11.72
CA ILE A 234 -1.53 3.18 -11.00
C ILE A 234 -2.82 3.39 -11.80
N GLN A 235 -3.07 4.59 -12.32
CA GLN A 235 -4.26 4.86 -13.14
C GLN A 235 -4.30 4.00 -14.40
N GLU A 236 -3.17 3.85 -15.11
CA GLU A 236 -3.08 3.00 -16.30
C GLU A 236 -3.34 1.52 -15.98
N SER A 237 -2.87 1.06 -14.82
CA SER A 237 -3.06 -0.33 -14.36
C SER A 237 -4.53 -0.66 -14.01
N LEU A 238 -5.33 0.35 -13.67
CA LEU A 238 -6.73 0.23 -13.25
C LEU A 238 -7.74 0.56 -14.37
N LYS A 239 -7.28 0.77 -15.61
CA LYS A 239 -8.18 0.98 -16.76
C LYS A 239 -9.01 -0.27 -17.07
N PRO A 240 -10.18 -0.15 -17.72
CA PRO A 240 -11.06 -1.30 -18.02
C PRO A 240 -10.42 -2.45 -18.83
N ASP A 241 -9.40 -2.16 -19.64
CA ASP A 241 -8.65 -3.14 -20.44
C ASP A 241 -7.36 -3.64 -19.74
N SER A 242 -7.10 -3.14 -18.53
CA SER A 242 -5.98 -3.50 -17.66
C SER A 242 -6.53 -4.16 -16.38
N LEU A 243 -5.76 -5.06 -15.78
CA LEU A 243 -6.05 -5.55 -14.43
C LEU A 243 -4.72 -5.62 -13.68
N PRO A 244 -4.58 -4.97 -12.52
CA PRO A 244 -3.32 -4.94 -11.78
C PRO A 244 -2.96 -6.35 -11.31
N ILE A 245 -1.69 -6.72 -11.47
CA ILE A 245 -1.18 -7.99 -10.96
C ILE A 245 -0.65 -7.80 -9.55
N ASP A 246 -1.08 -8.66 -8.65
CA ASP A 246 -0.58 -8.70 -7.29
C ASP A 246 0.70 -9.53 -7.26
N HIS A 247 1.83 -8.85 -7.13
CA HIS A 247 3.15 -9.47 -7.07
C HIS A 247 3.42 -10.19 -5.74
N GLU A 248 2.65 -9.95 -4.69
CA GLU A 248 2.77 -10.68 -3.42
C GLU A 248 2.27 -12.12 -3.54
N ILE A 249 1.41 -12.42 -4.51
CA ILE A 249 0.95 -13.78 -4.80
C ILE A 249 2.15 -14.71 -5.03
N ASP A 250 3.17 -14.27 -5.75
CA ASP A 250 4.36 -15.08 -6.03
C ASP A 250 5.15 -15.39 -4.75
N ALA A 251 5.25 -14.42 -3.82
CA ALA A 251 5.93 -14.60 -2.54
C ALA A 251 5.22 -15.62 -1.63
N LEU A 252 3.87 -15.65 -1.67
CA LEU A 252 3.05 -16.57 -0.88
C LEU A 252 3.17 -18.03 -1.34
N MET A 253 3.67 -18.27 -2.54
CA MET A 253 3.64 -19.59 -3.18
C MET A 253 4.92 -20.39 -3.06
N VAL A 254 6.02 -19.75 -2.68
CA VAL A 254 7.30 -20.41 -2.36
C VAL A 254 7.16 -21.38 -1.16
N ALA A 255 6.07 -21.29 -0.39
CA ALA A 255 5.82 -22.09 0.80
C ALA A 255 5.01 -23.39 0.58
N LEU A 256 4.55 -23.71 -0.65
CA LEU A 256 3.64 -24.83 -0.90
C LEU A 256 4.35 -26.11 -1.40
N ASP A 257 4.96 -26.87 -0.48
CA ASP A 257 5.46 -28.23 -0.78
C ASP A 257 4.37 -29.34 -0.70
N SER A 258 3.11 -28.97 -0.47
CA SER A 258 2.01 -29.91 -0.17
C SER A 258 1.20 -30.37 -1.40
N LEU A 259 1.83 -31.15 -2.28
CA LEU A 259 1.13 -31.98 -3.30
C LEU A 259 -0.04 -32.85 -2.76
N PRO A 260 0.00 -33.40 -1.52
CA PRO A 260 -1.05 -34.32 -1.05
C PRO A 260 -2.45 -33.68 -0.90
N GLU A 261 -2.52 -32.39 -0.60
CA GLU A 261 -3.81 -31.70 -0.39
C GLU A 261 -4.61 -31.58 -1.69
N PHE A 262 -3.94 -31.43 -2.83
CA PHE A 262 -4.62 -31.29 -4.12
C PHE A 262 -4.95 -32.64 -4.78
N ALA A 263 -4.51 -33.75 -4.21
CA ALA A 263 -4.61 -35.07 -4.84
C ALA A 263 -6.05 -35.54 -5.13
N HIS A 264 -7.04 -34.95 -4.47
CA HIS A 264 -8.47 -35.24 -4.65
C HIS A 264 -9.19 -34.28 -5.60
N TYR A 265 -8.53 -33.19 -6.03
CA TYR A 265 -9.15 -32.21 -6.92
C TYR A 265 -9.22 -32.76 -8.36
N PRO A 266 -10.35 -32.60 -9.06
CA PRO A 266 -10.48 -33.06 -10.44
C PRO A 266 -9.36 -32.59 -11.37
N PHE A 267 -8.93 -31.31 -11.31
CA PHE A 267 -7.86 -30.84 -12.20
C PHE A 267 -6.54 -31.59 -11.97
N TYR A 268 -6.22 -31.93 -10.72
CA TYR A 268 -5.03 -32.71 -10.36
C TYR A 268 -5.10 -34.09 -11.01
N LYS A 269 -6.24 -34.79 -10.83
CA LYS A 269 -6.45 -36.12 -11.39
C LYS A 269 -6.35 -36.13 -12.92
N GLN A 270 -6.83 -35.08 -13.57
CA GLN A 270 -6.70 -34.95 -15.01
C GLN A 270 -5.25 -34.79 -15.48
N VAL A 271 -4.41 -34.05 -14.75
CA VAL A 271 -2.97 -33.91 -15.08
C VAL A 271 -2.23 -35.23 -14.83
N GLU A 272 -2.58 -35.96 -13.77
CA GLU A 272 -2.08 -37.29 -13.46
C GLU A 272 -2.46 -38.31 -14.56
N LEU A 273 -3.70 -38.28 -15.02
CA LEU A 273 -4.27 -39.19 -16.03
C LEU A 273 -3.51 -39.13 -17.36
N VAL A 274 -3.07 -37.95 -17.79
CA VAL A 274 -2.27 -37.82 -19.02
C VAL A 274 -0.79 -38.12 -18.80
N GLY A 275 -0.37 -38.50 -17.60
CA GLY A 275 1.03 -38.84 -17.29
C GLY A 275 1.90 -37.61 -17.05
N GLY A 276 1.37 -36.57 -16.39
CA GLY A 276 2.14 -35.42 -15.94
C GLY A 276 3.24 -35.82 -14.97
N SER A 277 4.45 -35.25 -15.14
CA SER A 277 5.51 -35.40 -14.13
C SER A 277 5.13 -34.69 -12.84
N ARG A 278 5.75 -35.05 -11.71
CA ARG A 278 5.57 -34.34 -10.42
C ARG A 278 5.78 -32.83 -10.55
N SER A 279 6.73 -32.41 -11.41
CA SER A 279 6.97 -30.99 -11.72
C SER A 279 5.82 -30.35 -12.48
N ARG A 280 5.20 -31.03 -13.46
CA ARG A 280 4.01 -30.49 -14.16
C ARG A 280 2.81 -30.36 -13.24
N ILE A 281 2.59 -31.34 -12.37
CA ILE A 281 1.53 -31.29 -11.36
C ILE A 281 1.75 -30.10 -10.42
N HIS A 282 2.98 -29.90 -9.94
CA HIS A 282 3.34 -28.73 -9.13
C HIS A 282 3.02 -27.43 -9.88
N ASN A 283 3.48 -27.29 -11.13
CA ASN A 283 3.21 -26.09 -11.93
C ASN A 283 1.71 -25.84 -12.18
N ALA A 284 0.92 -26.90 -12.32
CA ALA A 284 -0.53 -26.82 -12.46
C ALA A 284 -1.19 -26.29 -11.17
N ILE A 285 -0.79 -26.82 -10.00
CA ILE A 285 -1.27 -26.34 -8.69
C ILE A 285 -0.86 -24.88 -8.48
N THR A 286 0.40 -24.55 -8.77
CA THR A 286 0.92 -23.17 -8.70
C THR A 286 0.05 -22.25 -9.55
N SER A 287 -0.10 -22.54 -10.84
CA SER A 287 -0.88 -21.70 -11.75
C SER A 287 -2.36 -21.58 -11.31
N TYR A 288 -2.98 -22.70 -10.89
CA TYR A 288 -4.35 -22.73 -10.37
C TYR A 288 -4.51 -21.76 -9.20
N LEU A 289 -3.62 -21.83 -8.20
CA LEU A 289 -3.69 -20.98 -7.01
C LEU A 289 -3.44 -19.51 -7.32
N GLN A 290 -2.47 -19.19 -8.20
CA GLN A 290 -2.22 -17.82 -8.65
C GLN A 290 -3.46 -17.23 -9.30
N ALA A 291 -4.01 -17.94 -10.30
CA ALA A 291 -5.18 -17.48 -11.02
C ALA A 291 -6.39 -17.37 -10.11
N PHE A 292 -6.63 -18.34 -9.23
CA PHE A 292 -7.74 -18.31 -8.27
C PHE A 292 -7.64 -17.09 -7.34
N ARG A 293 -6.49 -16.87 -6.72
CA ARG A 293 -6.27 -15.73 -5.81
C ARG A 293 -6.38 -14.41 -6.57
N GLN A 294 -5.69 -14.27 -7.69
CA GLN A 294 -5.70 -13.04 -8.48
C GLN A 294 -7.12 -12.69 -8.96
N ARG A 295 -7.87 -13.66 -9.48
CA ARG A 295 -9.27 -13.47 -9.90
C ARG A 295 -10.14 -13.07 -8.73
N SER A 296 -9.95 -13.69 -7.56
CA SER A 296 -10.70 -13.35 -6.34
C SER A 296 -10.41 -11.93 -5.88
N LEU A 297 -9.15 -11.47 -5.96
CA LEU A 297 -8.78 -10.08 -5.67
C LEU A 297 -9.47 -9.11 -6.63
N TRP A 298 -9.41 -9.36 -7.93
CA TRP A 298 -10.06 -8.50 -8.92
C TRP A 298 -11.57 -8.39 -8.73
N THR A 299 -12.24 -9.49 -8.40
CA THR A 299 -13.69 -9.48 -8.15
C THR A 299 -14.04 -8.79 -6.84
N ARG A 300 -13.27 -9.00 -5.77
CA ARG A 300 -13.48 -8.31 -4.48
C ARG A 300 -13.33 -6.81 -4.60
N ASP A 301 -12.41 -6.37 -5.45
CA ASP A 301 -12.05 -4.97 -5.61
C ASP A 301 -12.78 -4.30 -6.80
N ASP A 302 -13.85 -4.94 -7.31
CA ASP A 302 -14.72 -4.47 -8.41
C ASP A 302 -13.98 -4.16 -9.74
N LEU A 303 -12.82 -4.78 -9.94
CA LEU A 303 -12.00 -4.67 -11.16
C LEU A 303 -12.48 -5.64 -12.25
N LEU A 304 -13.08 -6.76 -11.84
CA LEU A 304 -13.52 -7.81 -12.75
C LEU A 304 -14.87 -8.40 -12.32
N PHE A 305 -15.87 -8.29 -13.19
CA PHE A 305 -17.22 -8.76 -12.92
C PHE A 305 -17.46 -10.21 -13.39
N ASP A 306 -18.45 -10.87 -12.80
CA ASP A 306 -18.84 -12.25 -13.15
C ASP A 306 -19.16 -12.43 -14.65
N MET A 307 -19.71 -11.40 -15.29
CA MET A 307 -20.03 -11.46 -16.71
C MET A 307 -18.76 -11.48 -17.57
N ASP A 308 -17.74 -10.67 -17.23
CA ASP A 308 -16.44 -10.68 -17.90
C ASP A 308 -15.76 -12.05 -17.73
N LEU A 309 -15.81 -12.61 -16.51
CA LEU A 309 -15.27 -13.94 -16.21
C LEU A 309 -15.94 -15.02 -17.07
N LYS A 310 -17.28 -15.04 -17.14
CA LYS A 310 -18.02 -16.00 -17.97
C LYS A 310 -17.68 -15.89 -19.45
N GLN A 311 -17.55 -14.67 -19.96
CA GLN A 311 -17.15 -14.44 -21.36
C GLN A 311 -15.74 -14.94 -21.63
N TYR A 312 -14.81 -14.67 -20.70
CA TYR A 312 -13.44 -15.15 -20.78
C TYR A 312 -13.36 -16.68 -20.75
N GLU A 313 -14.04 -17.33 -19.81
CA GLU A 313 -14.09 -18.78 -19.73
C GLU A 313 -14.71 -19.42 -20.97
N THR A 314 -15.76 -18.80 -21.54
CA THR A 314 -16.35 -19.25 -22.80
C THR A 314 -15.32 -19.19 -23.95
N ARG A 315 -14.48 -18.16 -23.99
CA ARG A 315 -13.36 -18.09 -24.95
C ARG A 315 -12.35 -19.21 -24.71
N LEU A 316 -11.93 -19.43 -23.46
CA LEU A 316 -10.99 -20.51 -23.12
C LEU A 316 -11.52 -21.89 -23.54
N ILE A 317 -12.80 -22.17 -23.29
CA ILE A 317 -13.44 -23.43 -23.69
C ILE A 317 -13.43 -23.58 -25.22
N ARG A 318 -13.77 -22.53 -25.98
CA ARG A 318 -13.74 -22.57 -27.45
C ARG A 318 -12.35 -22.85 -28.01
N GLU A 319 -11.33 -22.21 -27.46
CA GLU A 319 -9.94 -22.47 -27.87
C GLU A 319 -9.52 -23.90 -27.51
N TRP A 320 -9.90 -24.40 -26.34
CA TRP A 320 -9.66 -25.78 -25.95
C TRP A 320 -10.40 -26.79 -26.86
N GLU A 321 -11.66 -26.53 -27.22
CA GLU A 321 -12.44 -27.37 -28.14
C GLU A 321 -11.76 -27.51 -29.51
N LEU A 322 -11.22 -26.39 -30.04
CA LEU A 322 -10.49 -26.37 -31.30
C LEU A 322 -9.25 -27.26 -31.25
N ILE A 323 -8.43 -27.10 -30.22
CA ILE A 323 -7.19 -27.87 -30.05
C ILE A 323 -7.50 -29.35 -29.78
N ARG A 324 -8.50 -29.63 -28.95
CA ARG A 324 -8.95 -31.00 -28.70
C ARG A 324 -9.39 -31.67 -30.00
N GLY A 325 -10.19 -30.98 -30.83
CA GLY A 325 -10.62 -31.51 -32.13
C GLY A 325 -9.43 -31.89 -33.00
N GLN A 326 -8.47 -30.97 -33.17
CA GLN A 326 -7.25 -31.21 -33.96
C GLN A 326 -6.45 -32.42 -33.45
N VAL A 327 -6.25 -32.52 -32.14
CA VAL A 327 -5.49 -33.62 -31.55
C VAL A 327 -6.24 -34.95 -31.64
N CYS A 328 -7.57 -34.94 -31.51
CA CYS A 328 -8.39 -36.14 -31.62
C CYS A 328 -8.53 -36.63 -33.07
N ASP A 329 -8.52 -35.74 -34.06
CA ASP A 329 -8.55 -36.12 -35.49
C ASP A 329 -7.30 -36.92 -35.91
N GLU A 330 -6.20 -36.80 -35.16
CA GLU A 330 -4.97 -37.57 -35.37
C GLU A 330 -5.01 -38.98 -34.73
N LEU A 331 -6.05 -39.30 -33.95
CA LEU A 331 -6.21 -40.60 -33.31
C LEU A 331 -6.95 -41.58 -34.23
N GLU A 332 -6.44 -42.81 -34.29
CA GLU A 332 -7.17 -43.92 -34.92
C GLU A 332 -8.37 -44.32 -34.05
N GLU A 333 -9.45 -44.84 -34.65
CA GLU A 333 -10.63 -45.32 -33.91
C GLU A 333 -10.28 -46.42 -32.89
N THR A 334 -9.21 -47.17 -33.13
CA THR A 334 -8.69 -48.23 -32.25
C THR A 334 -7.55 -47.78 -31.35
N ALA A 335 -7.34 -46.46 -31.20
CA ALA A 335 -6.23 -45.91 -30.42
C ALA A 335 -6.20 -46.48 -29.00
N GLY A 336 -5.02 -46.99 -28.60
CA GLY A 336 -4.82 -47.54 -27.27
C GLY A 336 -4.65 -46.46 -26.21
N GLU A 337 -4.72 -46.84 -24.93
CA GLU A 337 -4.59 -45.90 -23.80
C GLU A 337 -3.31 -45.05 -23.85
N LYS A 338 -2.18 -45.63 -24.29
CA LYS A 338 -0.91 -44.89 -24.41
C LYS A 338 -0.98 -43.76 -25.44
N GLU A 339 -1.74 -43.94 -26.51
CA GLU A 339 -1.94 -42.95 -27.56
C GLU A 339 -2.91 -41.88 -27.11
N MET A 340 -3.99 -42.25 -26.42
CA MET A 340 -4.92 -41.30 -25.80
C MET A 340 -4.25 -40.45 -24.71
N MET A 341 -3.40 -41.03 -23.86
CA MET A 341 -2.58 -40.28 -22.91
C MET A 341 -1.61 -39.33 -23.63
N LYS A 342 -1.02 -39.75 -24.76
CA LYS A 342 -0.11 -38.90 -25.55
C LYS A 342 -0.85 -37.71 -26.17
N ALA A 343 -2.03 -37.94 -26.72
CA ALA A 343 -2.94 -36.90 -27.19
C ALA A 343 -3.30 -35.95 -26.04
N GLY A 344 -3.67 -36.47 -24.87
CA GLY A 344 -4.00 -35.63 -23.73
C GLY A 344 -2.82 -34.80 -23.21
N ARG A 345 -1.59 -35.30 -23.29
CA ARG A 345 -0.39 -34.49 -23.02
C ARG A 345 -0.18 -33.38 -24.03
N ALA A 346 -0.57 -33.56 -25.29
CA ALA A 346 -0.49 -32.50 -26.29
C ALA A 346 -1.49 -31.37 -26.00
N ILE A 347 -2.72 -31.72 -25.60
CA ILE A 347 -3.73 -30.75 -25.16
C ILE A 347 -3.25 -29.98 -23.91
N LEU A 348 -2.75 -30.70 -22.90
CA LEU A 348 -2.19 -30.07 -21.69
C LEU A 348 -0.99 -29.17 -22.03
N LYS A 349 -0.11 -29.60 -22.93
CA LYS A 349 1.02 -28.78 -23.39
C LYS A 349 0.55 -27.47 -24.03
N TRP A 350 -0.50 -27.49 -24.84
CA TRP A 350 -1.09 -26.26 -25.37
C TRP A 350 -1.58 -25.34 -24.25
N ALA A 351 -2.22 -25.87 -23.21
CA ALA A 351 -2.63 -25.07 -22.06
C ALA A 351 -1.43 -24.47 -21.30
N GLU A 352 -0.31 -25.19 -21.24
CA GLU A 352 0.96 -24.73 -20.65
C GLU A 352 1.63 -23.63 -21.50
N ASP A 353 1.60 -23.75 -22.83
CA ASP A 353 2.28 -22.83 -23.76
C ASP A 353 1.42 -21.62 -24.15
N GLY A 354 0.09 -21.77 -24.11
CA GLY A 354 -0.88 -20.79 -24.60
C GLY A 354 -1.03 -19.56 -23.73
N LEU A 355 -1.30 -18.41 -24.38
CA LEU A 355 -1.67 -17.16 -23.73
C LEU A 355 -2.95 -16.64 -24.36
N VAL A 356 -4.08 -16.95 -23.73
CA VAL A 356 -5.37 -16.33 -24.04
C VAL A 356 -5.64 -15.32 -22.92
N PRO A 357 -5.37 -14.02 -23.13
CA PRO A 357 -5.46 -13.06 -22.04
C PRO A 357 -6.93 -12.73 -21.70
N ILE A 358 -7.20 -12.59 -20.40
CA ILE A 358 -8.52 -12.20 -19.88
C ILE A 358 -8.91 -10.78 -20.30
N LYS A 359 -7.94 -9.86 -20.23
CA LYS A 359 -7.98 -8.49 -20.76
C LYS A 359 -6.67 -8.23 -21.47
N LYS A 360 -6.64 -7.33 -22.47
CA LYS A 360 -5.46 -7.10 -23.32
C LYS A 360 -4.20 -6.73 -22.52
N GLY A 361 -4.35 -5.98 -21.42
CA GLY A 361 -3.24 -5.59 -20.55
C GLY A 361 -2.70 -6.69 -19.64
N VAL A 362 -3.33 -7.87 -19.58
CA VAL A 362 -2.90 -8.98 -18.70
C VAL A 362 -2.03 -9.94 -19.49
N SER A 363 -0.71 -9.80 -19.35
CA SER A 363 0.29 -10.58 -20.08
C SER A 363 0.91 -11.74 -19.28
N VAL A 364 0.54 -11.90 -18.00
CA VAL A 364 1.05 -12.98 -17.14
C VAL A 364 0.44 -14.34 -17.52
N PRO A 365 1.23 -15.33 -18.01
CA PRO A 365 0.68 -16.57 -18.54
C PRO A 365 -0.04 -17.45 -17.51
N TRP A 366 0.35 -17.35 -16.24
CA TRP A 366 -0.23 -18.16 -15.17
C TRP A 366 -1.71 -17.88 -14.93
N VAL A 367 -2.23 -16.69 -15.28
CA VAL A 367 -3.68 -16.39 -15.21
C VAL A 367 -4.45 -17.27 -16.19
N CYS A 368 -3.96 -17.41 -17.42
CA CYS A 368 -4.55 -18.27 -18.44
C CYS A 368 -4.46 -19.74 -18.05
N ARG A 369 -3.24 -20.21 -17.73
CA ARG A 369 -2.96 -21.60 -17.32
C ARG A 369 -3.82 -22.02 -16.12
N GLY A 370 -3.84 -21.19 -15.08
CA GLY A 370 -4.61 -21.46 -13.88
C GLY A 370 -6.12 -21.45 -14.13
N SER A 371 -6.62 -20.54 -14.96
CA SER A 371 -8.05 -20.50 -15.33
C SER A 371 -8.48 -21.75 -16.10
N LEU A 372 -7.61 -22.27 -16.97
CA LEU A 372 -7.82 -23.55 -17.65
C LEU A 372 -7.86 -24.72 -16.64
N HIS A 373 -6.98 -24.73 -15.62
CA HIS A 373 -7.06 -25.71 -14.54
C HIS A 373 -8.31 -25.55 -13.66
N MET A 374 -8.78 -24.33 -13.41
CA MET A 374 -10.05 -24.10 -12.70
C MET A 374 -11.23 -24.68 -13.49
N LEU A 375 -11.27 -24.51 -14.81
CA LEU A 375 -12.29 -25.12 -15.66
C LEU A 375 -12.21 -26.65 -15.70
N ALA A 376 -10.99 -27.21 -15.64
CA ALA A 376 -10.78 -28.65 -15.49
C ALA A 376 -11.27 -29.17 -14.13
N ASP A 377 -11.08 -28.38 -13.07
CA ASP A 377 -11.57 -28.67 -11.72
C ASP A 377 -13.11 -28.69 -11.67
N GLU A 378 -13.74 -27.72 -12.33
CA GLU A 378 -15.19 -27.65 -12.54
C GLU A 378 -15.73 -28.72 -13.51
N ARG A 379 -14.87 -29.53 -14.13
CA ARG A 379 -15.19 -30.56 -15.13
C ARG A 379 -15.84 -30.00 -16.41
N ARG A 380 -15.61 -28.72 -16.70
CA ARG A 380 -16.12 -28.06 -17.92
C ARG A 380 -15.24 -28.31 -19.14
N LEU A 381 -13.99 -28.72 -18.90
CA LEU A 381 -13.06 -29.19 -19.91
C LEU A 381 -12.23 -30.35 -19.35
N GLY A 382 -11.47 -31.00 -20.23
CA GLY A 382 -10.47 -31.94 -19.77
C GLY A 382 -9.32 -32.24 -20.71
N TRP A 383 -8.26 -32.82 -20.14
CA TRP A 383 -7.01 -33.05 -20.85
C TRP A 383 -7.03 -34.35 -21.65
N HIS A 384 -7.59 -35.43 -21.10
CA HIS A 384 -7.68 -36.71 -21.79
C HIS A 384 -8.81 -36.68 -22.87
N PRO A 385 -8.62 -37.28 -24.06
CA PRO A 385 -9.69 -37.36 -25.07
C PRO A 385 -11.01 -37.94 -24.53
N ASP A 386 -10.91 -38.97 -23.69
CA ASP A 386 -12.03 -39.58 -22.95
C ASP A 386 -12.03 -39.15 -21.46
N PHE A 387 -11.87 -37.86 -21.16
CA PHE A 387 -11.80 -37.42 -19.76
C PHE A 387 -13.12 -37.66 -19.00
N ALA A 388 -14.28 -37.56 -19.67
CA ALA A 388 -15.58 -37.72 -19.03
C ALA A 388 -15.75 -39.14 -18.44
N GLY A 389 -15.51 -40.18 -19.25
CA GLY A 389 -15.58 -41.57 -18.78
C GLY A 389 -14.50 -41.91 -17.74
N ARG A 390 -13.30 -41.34 -17.87
CA ARG A 390 -12.20 -41.55 -16.91
C ARG A 390 -12.45 -40.90 -15.55
N LEU A 391 -13.05 -39.71 -15.50
CA LEU A 391 -13.34 -39.02 -14.24
C LEU A 391 -14.50 -39.66 -13.47
N GLU A 392 -15.55 -40.14 -14.16
CA GLU A 392 -16.63 -40.90 -13.51
C GLU A 392 -16.08 -42.14 -12.80
N ALA A 393 -15.23 -42.91 -13.48
CA ALA A 393 -14.59 -44.09 -12.90
C ALA A 393 -13.67 -43.78 -11.70
N ILE A 394 -12.98 -42.63 -11.69
CA ILE A 394 -12.08 -42.24 -10.59
C ILE A 394 -12.88 -41.78 -9.35
N LEU A 395 -14.03 -41.15 -9.54
CA LEU A 395 -14.87 -40.64 -8.46
C LEU A 395 -15.72 -41.74 -7.82
N ASP A 396 -16.23 -42.70 -8.61
CA ASP A 396 -16.97 -43.86 -8.09
C ASP A 396 -16.09 -44.73 -7.17
N LEU A 397 -14.80 -44.87 -7.48
CA LEU A 397 -13.82 -45.57 -6.63
C LEU A 397 -13.60 -44.94 -5.25
N HIS A 398 -13.80 -43.61 -5.10
CA HIS A 398 -13.62 -42.92 -3.82
C HIS A 398 -14.87 -43.01 -2.91
N VAL A 399 -16.05 -43.23 -3.49
CA VAL A 399 -17.29 -43.47 -2.74
C VAL A 399 -17.24 -44.87 -2.11
N GLU A 400 -16.70 -45.87 -2.80
CA GLU A 400 -16.54 -47.23 -2.28
C GLU A 400 -15.39 -47.38 -1.27
N SER A 401 -14.34 -46.56 -1.33
CA SER A 401 -13.22 -46.60 -0.37
C SER A 401 -13.46 -45.86 0.94
N SER A 402 -14.59 -45.13 1.06
CA SER A 402 -14.98 -44.35 2.23
C SER A 402 -16.12 -44.98 3.04
N THR A 403 -16.55 -46.18 2.65
CA THR A 403 -17.47 -47.09 3.36
C THR A 403 -16.70 -48.28 3.90
#